data_AF-A0A087AG34-F1
#
_entry.id   AF-A0A087AG34-F1
#
_cell.length_a   1.000
_cell.length_b   1.000
_cell.length_c   1.000
_cell.angle_alpha   90.00
_cell.angle_beta   90.00
_cell.angle_gamma   90.00
#
_symmetry.space_group_name_H-M   'P 1'
#
loop_
_entity.id
_entity.type
_entity.pdbx_description
1 polymer ?
#
loop_
_entity_poly.entity_id
_entity_poly.type
_entity_poly.pdbx_seq_one_letter_code
_entity_poly.pdbx_strand_id
1 'polypeptide(L)'
;MYFDMLDDCTERRNRRAFRGSKTLRKLFPLVRDNTDSPQESRVGLVLMQYGLGRPVVNYRVLLPNGRVVYLDMSFPLLKIAIEYDGVFHLGQQLDDELRQMMIEEEGWLVIRVRGTDLGSVESEQAFARRVADAVERRSGEQVLLSDPMPLLELAKYPELSYDRPWLAA
;
A
#
# COMPACT_ATOMS: atom_id res chain seq x y z
N MET A 1 9.95 9.90 32.76
CA MET A 1 10.46 8.54 33.03
C MET A 1 9.26 7.61 32.92
N TYR A 2 8.86 7.28 31.69
CA TYR A 2 9.08 5.95 31.07
C TYR A 2 8.37 4.83 31.83
N PHE A 3 7.09 4.61 31.53
CA PHE A 3 6.40 3.33 31.76
C PHE A 3 5.14 3.26 30.87
N ASP A 4 4.97 2.09 30.25
CA ASP A 4 3.81 1.51 29.56
C ASP A 4 3.24 2.17 28.29
N MET A 5 3.66 1.61 27.15
CA MET A 5 2.82 1.55 25.95
C MET A 5 3.14 0.30 25.12
N LEU A 6 3.05 -0.86 25.77
CA LEU A 6 2.96 -2.16 25.11
C LEU A 6 1.84 -2.92 25.80
N ASP A 7 0.63 -2.81 25.27
CA ASP A 7 -0.43 -3.81 25.27
C ASP A 7 -1.71 -3.13 24.81
N ASP A 8 -2.06 -3.31 23.54
CA ASP A 8 -3.43 -3.65 23.10
C ASP A 8 -3.48 -3.71 21.56
N CYS A 9 -3.04 -4.83 20.98
CA CYS A 9 -3.21 -5.12 19.55
C CYS A 9 -3.31 -6.64 19.32
N THR A 10 -4.15 -7.33 20.10
CA THR A 10 -4.38 -8.78 19.95
C THR A 10 -5.83 -9.17 19.68
N GLU A 11 -6.65 -8.26 19.15
CA GLU A 11 -8.02 -8.62 18.75
C GLU A 11 -8.37 -8.15 17.33
N ARG A 12 -7.79 -8.81 16.33
CA ARG A 12 -8.50 -9.16 15.08
C ARG A 12 -8.00 -10.51 14.58
N ARG A 13 -8.38 -11.57 15.32
CA ARG A 13 -8.32 -12.96 14.85
C ARG A 13 -9.40 -13.14 13.79
N ASN A 14 -9.02 -13.17 12.51
CA ASN A 14 -9.85 -13.83 11.50
C ASN A 14 -9.01 -14.77 10.65
N ARG A 15 -8.81 -15.98 11.20
CA ARG A 15 -8.22 -17.13 10.52
C ARG A 15 -9.21 -17.69 9.50
N ARG A 16 -9.38 -17.03 8.35
CA ARG A 16 -9.97 -17.67 7.17
C ARG A 16 -8.86 -17.92 6.16
N ALA A 17 -8.24 -19.09 6.33
CA ALA A 17 -7.18 -19.61 5.50
C ALA A 17 -7.54 -19.53 4.02
N PHE A 18 -6.80 -18.72 3.27
CA PHE A 18 -6.77 -18.74 1.82
C PHE A 18 -6.40 -20.16 1.35
N ARG A 19 -7.39 -20.93 0.85
CA ARG A 19 -7.13 -22.16 0.11
C ARG A 19 -6.64 -21.80 -1.30
N GLY A 20 -5.43 -21.24 -1.37
CA GLY A 20 -4.76 -20.85 -2.61
C GLY A 20 -3.88 -21.97 -3.18
N SER A 21 -3.78 -22.01 -4.51
CA SER A 21 -2.95 -22.93 -5.31
C SER A 21 -1.48 -22.97 -4.85
N LYS A 22 -0.71 -23.98 -5.30
CA LYS A 22 0.72 -24.14 -4.96
C LYS A 22 1.56 -22.87 -5.22
N THR A 23 1.15 -22.03 -6.18
CA THR A 23 1.80 -20.75 -6.52
C THR A 23 1.56 -19.69 -5.44
N LEU A 24 0.32 -19.57 -4.92
CA LEU A 24 -0.02 -18.62 -3.85
C LEU A 24 0.75 -18.92 -2.56
N ARG A 25 1.00 -20.20 -2.24
CA ARG A 25 1.84 -20.56 -1.09
C ARG A 25 3.29 -20.08 -1.23
N LYS A 26 3.82 -20.04 -2.46
CA LYS A 26 5.19 -19.54 -2.71
C LYS A 26 5.27 -18.03 -2.58
N LEU A 27 4.16 -17.33 -2.82
CA LEU A 27 4.05 -15.87 -2.67
C LEU A 27 3.65 -15.43 -1.26
N PHE A 28 3.43 -16.38 -0.35
CA PHE A 28 3.07 -16.12 1.04
C PHE A 28 4.02 -15.14 1.77
N PRO A 29 5.34 -15.10 1.52
CA PRO A 29 6.20 -14.07 2.11
C PRO A 29 5.84 -12.63 1.70
N LEU A 30 5.24 -12.46 0.52
CA LEU A 30 4.92 -11.15 -0.07
C LEU A 30 3.51 -10.67 0.31
N VAL A 31 2.58 -11.60 0.56
CA VAL A 31 1.20 -11.29 0.95
C VAL A 31 1.11 -11.16 2.48
N ARG A 32 0.54 -10.07 2.99
CA ARG A 32 0.26 -9.91 4.42
C ARG A 32 -1.17 -10.37 4.73
N ASP A 33 -1.38 -10.99 5.88
CA ASP A 33 -2.68 -11.52 6.34
C ASP A 33 -3.76 -10.43 6.59
N ASN A 34 -3.42 -9.14 6.52
CA ASN A 34 -4.31 -8.00 6.78
C ASN A 34 -4.59 -7.16 5.53
N THR A 35 -4.74 -7.75 4.34
CA THR A 35 -5.33 -7.06 3.18
C THR A 35 -6.76 -7.55 2.99
N ASP A 36 -7.73 -6.64 2.92
CA ASP A 36 -9.16 -6.95 2.89
C ASP A 36 -9.61 -7.46 1.50
N SER A 37 -8.77 -7.33 0.46
CA SER A 37 -9.03 -7.87 -0.89
C SER A 37 -7.80 -8.46 -1.62
N PRO A 38 -7.97 -9.49 -2.48
CA PRO A 38 -6.95 -9.92 -3.44
C PRO A 38 -6.44 -8.81 -4.37
N GLN A 39 -7.26 -7.77 -4.64
CA GLN A 39 -6.85 -6.64 -5.47
C GLN A 39 -5.88 -5.72 -4.74
N GLU A 40 -6.11 -5.48 -3.44
CA GLU A 40 -5.15 -4.76 -2.61
C GLU A 40 -3.82 -5.50 -2.60
N SER A 41 -3.82 -6.81 -2.38
CA SER A 41 -2.60 -7.63 -2.51
C SER A 41 -1.88 -7.43 -3.85
N ARG A 42 -2.61 -7.26 -4.96
CA ARG A 42 -2.01 -7.00 -6.28
C ARG A 42 -1.37 -5.62 -6.37
N VAL A 43 -1.97 -4.57 -5.81
CA VAL A 43 -1.40 -3.22 -5.80
C VAL A 43 0.00 -3.24 -5.17
N GLY A 44 0.12 -3.83 -3.98
CA GLY A 44 1.40 -3.93 -3.28
C GLY A 44 2.43 -4.74 -4.06
N LEU A 45 2.02 -5.84 -4.69
CA LEU A 45 2.90 -6.65 -5.53
C LEU A 45 3.45 -5.88 -6.73
N VAL A 46 2.60 -5.14 -7.46
CA VAL A 46 3.04 -4.33 -8.60
C VAL A 46 4.11 -3.34 -8.16
N LEU A 47 3.90 -2.61 -7.07
CA LEU A 47 4.90 -1.66 -6.56
C LEU A 47 6.25 -2.33 -6.26
N MET A 48 6.21 -3.52 -5.67
CA MET A 48 7.41 -4.31 -5.38
C MET A 48 8.10 -4.80 -6.65
N GLN A 49 7.35 -5.23 -7.68
CA GLN A 49 7.88 -5.68 -8.97
C GLN A 49 8.64 -4.58 -9.71
N TYR A 50 8.19 -3.34 -9.59
CA TYR A 50 8.84 -2.18 -10.20
C TYR A 50 9.89 -1.49 -9.30
N GLY A 51 10.23 -2.10 -8.15
CA GLY A 51 11.31 -1.63 -7.29
C GLY A 51 10.97 -0.44 -6.38
N LEU A 52 9.68 -0.11 -6.20
CA LEU A 52 9.25 0.96 -5.28
C LEU A 52 9.30 0.55 -3.80
N GLY A 53 9.52 -0.74 -3.57
CA GLY A 53 9.52 -1.34 -2.25
C GLY A 53 8.11 -1.67 -1.74
N ARG A 54 8.04 -2.16 -0.50
CA ARG A 54 6.82 -2.69 0.09
C ARG A 54 6.06 -1.58 0.83
N PRO A 55 4.82 -1.25 0.44
CA PRO A 55 4.01 -0.30 1.19
C PRO A 55 3.55 -0.87 2.53
N VAL A 56 3.29 0.00 3.49
CA VAL A 56 2.65 -0.33 4.76
C VAL A 56 1.14 -0.41 4.55
N VAL A 57 0.58 -1.60 4.78
CA VAL A 57 -0.86 -1.86 4.67
C VAL A 57 -1.60 -1.42 5.92
N ASN A 58 -2.85 -0.97 5.77
CA ASN A 58 -3.73 -0.59 6.88
C ASN A 58 -3.08 0.41 7.86
N TYR A 59 -2.44 1.45 7.32
CA TYR A 59 -1.75 2.44 8.14
C TYR A 59 -2.74 3.37 8.82
N ARG A 60 -2.61 3.50 10.14
CA ARG A 60 -3.52 4.27 10.99
C ARG A 60 -3.16 5.76 10.94
N VAL A 61 -4.13 6.61 10.57
CA VAL A 61 -4.02 8.08 10.59
C VAL A 61 -5.07 8.66 11.53
N LEU A 62 -4.66 9.56 12.42
CA LEU A 62 -5.55 10.37 13.25
C LEU A 62 -5.83 11.67 12.49
N LEU A 63 -7.10 11.96 12.20
CA LEU A 63 -7.55 13.15 11.50
C LEU A 63 -7.75 14.34 12.44
N PRO A 64 -7.80 15.59 11.92
CA PRO A 64 -7.98 16.80 12.74
C PRO A 64 -9.25 16.80 13.61
N ASN A 65 -10.31 16.13 13.14
CA ASN A 65 -11.58 16.00 13.85
C ASN A 65 -11.59 14.88 14.92
N GLY A 66 -10.43 14.28 15.20
CA GLY A 66 -10.28 13.19 16.17
C GLY A 66 -10.70 11.82 15.66
N ARG A 67 -11.19 11.70 14.42
CA ARG A 67 -11.50 10.40 13.81
C ARG A 67 -10.21 9.68 13.41
N VAL A 68 -10.24 8.36 13.51
CA VAL A 68 -9.17 7.50 13.01
C VAL A 68 -9.60 6.89 11.68
N VAL A 69 -8.72 6.96 10.69
CA VAL A 69 -8.88 6.28 9.39
C VAL A 69 -7.71 5.33 9.14
N TYR A 70 -7.95 4.32 8.32
CA TYR A 70 -6.94 3.37 7.89
C TYR A 70 -6.74 3.53 6.39
N LEU A 71 -5.49 3.70 5.97
CA LEU A 71 -5.12 3.75 4.56
C LEU A 71 -4.85 2.33 4.08
N ASP A 72 -5.42 1.92 2.94
CA ASP A 72 -5.22 0.58 2.37
C ASP A 72 -3.73 0.26 2.28
N MET A 73 -2.97 1.21 1.70
CA MET A 73 -1.52 1.16 1.55
C MET A 73 -0.90 2.54 1.71
N SER A 74 0.35 2.57 2.16
CA SER A 74 1.06 3.83 2.39
C SER A 74 2.58 3.71 2.35
N PHE A 75 3.22 4.84 2.07
CA PHE A 75 4.62 5.11 2.44
C PHE A 75 4.61 6.19 3.53
N PRO A 76 4.58 5.80 4.83
CA PRO A 76 4.29 6.74 5.91
C PRO A 76 5.28 7.88 6.05
N LEU A 77 6.58 7.60 5.86
CA LEU A 77 7.65 8.61 5.94
C LEU A 77 7.48 9.72 4.91
N LEU A 78 6.95 9.38 3.74
CA LEU A 78 6.69 10.32 2.65
C LEU A 78 5.28 10.90 2.68
N LYS A 79 4.44 10.45 3.62
CA LYS A 79 3.00 10.71 3.65
C LYS A 79 2.34 10.47 2.28
N ILE A 80 2.60 9.31 1.67
CA ILE A 80 1.91 8.89 0.44
C ILE A 80 0.91 7.81 0.82
N ALA A 81 -0.35 7.98 0.44
CA ALA A 81 -1.43 7.02 0.59
C ALA A 81 -1.78 6.45 -0.79
N ILE A 82 -2.03 5.15 -0.85
CA ILE A 82 -2.46 4.45 -2.07
C ILE A 82 -3.76 3.73 -1.72
N GLU A 83 -4.85 4.11 -2.38
CA GLU A 83 -6.20 3.59 -2.10
C GLU A 83 -6.76 2.90 -3.34
N TYR A 84 -7.30 1.70 -3.15
CA TYR A 84 -7.92 0.96 -4.24
C TYR A 84 -9.40 1.34 -4.37
N ASP A 85 -9.74 1.96 -5.49
CA ASP A 85 -11.11 2.36 -5.83
C ASP A 85 -11.86 1.12 -6.35
N GLY A 86 -12.64 0.50 -5.46
CA GLY A 86 -13.55 -0.58 -5.77
C GLY A 86 -14.71 -0.16 -6.68
N VAL A 87 -15.58 -1.09 -7.06
CA VAL A 87 -16.77 -0.75 -7.86
C VAL A 87 -17.68 0.16 -7.03
N PHE A 88 -17.82 1.41 -7.47
CA PHE A 88 -18.59 2.50 -6.83
C PHE A 88 -19.91 2.03 -6.22
N HIS A 89 -20.07 2.25 -4.91
CA HIS A 89 -21.38 2.25 -4.27
C HIS A 89 -21.98 3.66 -4.38
N LEU A 90 -23.04 3.80 -5.17
CA LEU A 90 -23.77 5.07 -5.30
C LEU A 90 -24.24 5.56 -3.92
N GLY A 91 -23.84 6.77 -3.53
CA GLY A 91 -24.25 7.44 -2.29
C GLY A 91 -23.15 7.75 -1.26
N GLN A 92 -21.91 7.27 -1.46
CA GLN A 92 -20.79 7.54 -0.53
C GLN A 92 -19.83 8.65 -0.98
N GLN A 93 -20.10 9.28 -2.13
CA GLN A 93 -19.14 10.18 -2.78
C GLN A 93 -18.76 11.41 -1.92
N LEU A 94 -19.72 12.05 -1.27
CA LEU A 94 -19.45 13.22 -0.42
C LEU A 94 -18.63 12.86 0.82
N ASP A 95 -18.92 11.70 1.44
CA ASP A 95 -18.19 11.22 2.60
C ASP A 95 -16.75 10.84 2.22
N ASP A 96 -16.56 10.25 1.04
CA ASP A 96 -15.24 9.93 0.49
C ASP A 96 -14.43 11.18 0.13
N GLU A 97 -15.06 12.19 -0.45
CA GLU A 97 -14.42 13.49 -0.73
C GLU A 97 -13.99 14.19 0.56
N LEU A 98 -14.88 14.27 1.56
CA LEU A 98 -14.56 14.85 2.87
C LEU A 98 -13.45 14.06 3.58
N ARG A 99 -13.49 12.73 3.53
CA ARG A 99 -12.44 11.87 4.10
C ARG A 99 -11.10 12.14 3.43
N GLN A 100 -11.08 12.25 2.10
CA GLN A 100 -9.86 12.53 1.35
C GLN A 100 -9.31 13.91 1.69
N MET A 101 -10.15 14.95 1.75
CA MET A 101 -9.74 16.30 2.15
C MET A 101 -9.05 16.30 3.51
N MET A 102 -9.61 15.61 4.50
CA MET A 102 -9.00 15.54 5.85
C MET A 102 -7.66 14.79 5.87
N ILE A 103 -7.51 13.75 5.04
CA ILE A 103 -6.23 13.04 4.88
C ILE A 103 -5.19 13.96 4.24
N GLU A 104 -5.58 14.71 3.21
CA GLU A 104 -4.71 15.67 2.52
C GLU A 104 -4.33 16.86 3.41
N GLU A 105 -5.22 17.34 4.29
CA GLU A 105 -4.93 18.35 5.32
C GLU A 105 -3.84 17.88 6.31
N GLU A 106 -3.79 16.58 6.60
CA GLU A 106 -2.70 15.96 7.36
C GLU A 106 -1.39 15.82 6.55
N GLY A 107 -1.35 16.39 5.34
CA GLY A 107 -0.20 16.47 4.46
C GLY A 107 0.02 15.22 3.61
N TRP A 108 -0.95 14.30 3.56
CA TRP A 108 -0.87 13.09 2.75
C TRP A 108 -1.15 13.38 1.28
N LEU A 109 -0.42 12.70 0.39
CA LEU A 109 -0.74 12.63 -1.03
C LEU A 109 -1.50 11.32 -1.29
N VAL A 110 -2.76 11.42 -1.71
CA VAL A 110 -3.59 10.24 -2.00
C VAL A 110 -3.52 9.88 -3.49
N ILE A 111 -3.12 8.65 -3.78
CA ILE A 111 -3.10 8.07 -5.13
C ILE A 111 -4.20 7.01 -5.21
N ARG A 112 -5.21 7.25 -6.04
CA ARG A 112 -6.27 6.27 -6.28
C ARG A 112 -5.89 5.30 -7.39
N VAL A 113 -6.14 4.02 -7.14
CA VAL A 113 -5.84 2.91 -8.06
C VAL A 113 -7.14 2.22 -8.43
N ARG A 114 -7.40 2.08 -9.73
CA ARG A 114 -8.58 1.36 -10.23
C ARG A 114 -8.18 0.00 -10.78
N GLY A 115 -9.15 -0.89 -10.96
CA GLY A 115 -8.91 -2.17 -11.64
C GLY A 115 -8.26 -2.04 -13.03
N THR A 116 -8.54 -0.93 -13.74
CA THR A 116 -7.92 -0.63 -15.05
C THR A 116 -6.44 -0.30 -14.97
N ASP A 117 -5.94 0.16 -13.82
CA ASP A 117 -4.51 0.42 -13.59
C ASP A 117 -3.71 -0.87 -13.40
N LEU A 118 -4.40 -2.00 -13.21
CA LEU A 118 -3.82 -3.33 -13.00
C LEU A 118 -4.23 -4.30 -14.12
N GLY A 119 -4.65 -3.77 -15.28
CA GLY A 119 -5.22 -4.57 -16.37
C GLY A 119 -4.19 -5.19 -17.31
N SER A 120 -3.01 -4.57 -17.43
CA SER A 120 -1.95 -4.93 -18.36
C SER A 120 -0.57 -4.50 -17.83
N VAL A 121 0.51 -4.95 -18.47
CA VAL A 121 1.88 -4.54 -18.10
C VAL A 121 2.05 -3.03 -18.25
N GLU A 122 1.51 -2.45 -19.31
CA GLU A 122 1.62 -1.02 -19.60
C GLU A 122 0.87 -0.17 -18.57
N SER A 123 -0.33 -0.60 -18.16
CA SER A 123 -1.12 0.09 -17.13
C SER A 123 -0.48 -0.05 -15.74
N GLU A 124 0.07 -1.22 -15.42
CA GLU A 124 0.83 -1.43 -14.18
C GLU A 124 2.10 -0.58 -14.13
N GLN A 125 2.83 -0.47 -15.24
CA GLN A 125 4.01 0.39 -15.35
C GLN A 125 3.63 1.87 -15.21
N ALA A 126 2.54 2.31 -15.85
CA ALA A 126 2.04 3.67 -15.70
C ALA A 126 1.63 3.97 -14.25
N PHE A 127 0.99 3.01 -13.57
CA PHE A 127 0.70 3.12 -12.15
C PHE A 127 1.97 3.22 -11.30
N ALA A 128 2.94 2.32 -11.49
CA ALA A 128 4.22 2.37 -10.79
C ALA A 128 4.93 3.72 -11.04
N ARG A 129 4.85 4.27 -12.26
CA ARG A 129 5.43 5.58 -12.58
C ARG A 129 4.76 6.72 -11.82
N ARG A 130 3.43 6.73 -11.71
CA ARG A 130 2.74 7.74 -10.89
C ARG A 130 3.19 7.71 -9.43
N VAL A 131 3.42 6.51 -8.89
CA VAL A 131 3.93 6.36 -7.52
C VAL A 131 5.40 6.75 -7.41
N ALA A 132 6.24 6.41 -8.39
CA ALA A 132 7.63 6.85 -8.45
C ALA A 132 7.72 8.38 -8.43
N ASP A 133 6.98 9.07 -9.29
CA ASP A 133 6.97 10.54 -9.33
C ASP A 133 6.54 11.15 -7.99
N ALA A 134 5.59 10.52 -7.30
CA ALA A 134 5.17 10.95 -5.97
C ALA A 134 6.27 10.75 -4.92
N VAL A 135 6.99 9.62 -4.98
CA VAL A 135 8.14 9.34 -4.13
C VAL A 135 9.27 10.33 -4.40
N GLU A 136 9.60 10.60 -5.66
CA GLU A 136 10.64 11.57 -6.06
C GLU A 136 10.31 12.97 -5.52
N ARG A 137 9.07 13.43 -5.67
CA ARG A 137 8.63 14.73 -5.16
C ARG A 137 8.73 14.86 -3.65
N ARG A 138 8.48 13.77 -2.90
CA ARG A 138 8.45 13.78 -1.44
C ARG A 138 9.79 13.52 -0.78
N SER A 139 10.62 12.68 -1.41
CA SER A 139 11.94 12.30 -0.89
C SER A 139 13.08 13.15 -1.44
N GLY A 140 12.92 13.74 -2.63
CA GLY A 140 14.02 14.37 -3.38
C GLY A 140 14.97 13.36 -4.05
N GLU A 141 14.77 12.06 -3.83
CA GLU A 141 15.57 10.99 -4.43
C GLU A 141 15.01 10.61 -5.79
N GLN A 142 15.87 10.37 -6.77
CA GLN A 142 15.44 9.86 -8.06
C GLN A 142 15.05 8.38 -7.97
N VAL A 143 13.89 8.02 -8.51
CA VAL A 143 13.36 6.67 -8.48
C VAL A 143 13.44 6.06 -9.88
N LEU A 144 14.42 5.17 -10.06
CA LEU A 144 14.53 4.36 -11.27
C LEU A 144 13.62 3.14 -11.13
N LEU A 145 12.53 3.12 -11.91
CA LEU A 145 11.72 1.92 -12.06
C LEU A 145 12.52 0.84 -12.77
N SER A 146 12.50 -0.37 -12.22
CA SER A 146 13.01 -1.56 -12.90
C SER A 146 11.99 -2.10 -13.89
N ASP A 147 12.43 -2.96 -14.81
CA ASP A 147 11.51 -3.91 -15.43
C ASP A 147 10.80 -4.73 -14.33
N PRO A 148 9.55 -5.16 -14.54
CA PRO A 148 8.80 -5.87 -13.52
C PRO A 148 9.47 -7.20 -13.17
N MET A 149 10.02 -7.31 -11.96
CA MET A 149 10.64 -8.55 -11.50
C MET A 149 9.58 -9.66 -11.40
N PRO A 150 9.88 -10.90 -11.83
CA PRO A 150 8.96 -12.03 -11.65
C PRO A 150 8.63 -12.25 -10.17
N LEU A 151 7.35 -12.47 -9.84
CA LEU A 151 6.90 -12.66 -8.45
C LEU A 151 7.61 -13.80 -7.71
N LEU A 152 7.96 -14.87 -8.42
CA LEU A 152 8.70 -16.00 -7.84
C LEU A 152 10.15 -15.65 -7.50
N GLU A 153 10.71 -14.64 -8.16
CA GLU A 153 12.05 -14.14 -7.88
C GLU A 153 12.01 -13.17 -6.69
N LEU A 154 11.04 -12.25 -6.66
CA LEU A 154 10.78 -11.42 -5.47
C LEU A 154 10.55 -12.25 -4.21
N ALA A 155 9.81 -13.37 -4.32
CA ALA A 155 9.54 -14.23 -3.17
C ALA A 155 10.78 -14.94 -2.61
N LYS A 156 11.86 -15.05 -3.40
CA LYS A 156 13.15 -15.58 -2.92
C LYS A 156 13.95 -14.53 -2.16
N TYR A 157 13.76 -13.25 -2.49
CA TYR A 157 14.52 -12.12 -1.97
C TYR A 157 13.58 -11.01 -1.46
N PRO A 158 12.71 -11.32 -0.47
CA PRO A 158 11.74 -10.35 0.02
C PRO A 158 12.40 -9.08 0.58
N GLU A 159 13.63 -9.17 1.09
CA GLU A 159 14.46 -8.06 1.58
C GLU A 159 14.69 -6.95 0.54
N LEU A 160 14.74 -7.26 -0.76
CA LEU A 160 14.91 -6.28 -1.85
C LEU A 160 13.73 -5.31 -1.96
N SER A 161 12.60 -5.65 -1.36
CA SER A 161 11.44 -4.76 -1.26
C SER A 161 11.49 -3.81 -0.06
N TYR A 162 12.42 -4.00 0.87
CA TYR A 162 12.56 -3.18 2.07
C TYR A 162 13.77 -2.24 2.00
N ASP A 163 14.80 -2.61 1.23
CA ASP A 163 16.04 -1.83 1.09
C ASP A 163 15.86 -0.66 0.11
N ARG A 164 15.03 0.32 0.50
CA ARG A 164 14.82 1.56 -0.25
C ARG A 164 15.09 2.77 0.63
N PRO A 165 15.82 3.79 0.14
CA PRO A 165 16.15 4.97 0.94
C PRO A 165 14.92 5.66 1.55
N TRP A 166 13.80 5.69 0.82
CA TRP A 166 12.55 6.32 1.28
C TRP A 166 11.69 5.44 2.21
N LEU A 167 12.09 4.20 2.48
CA LEU A 167 11.44 3.31 3.45
C LEU A 167 12.14 3.30 4.81
N ALA A 168 13.39 3.76 4.88
CA ALA A 168 14.15 3.87 6.11
C ALA A 168 13.75 5.14 6.87
N ALA A 169 13.29 4.96 8.12
CA ALA A 169 12.89 6.04 9.03
C ALA A 169 14.10 6.74 9.65
#